data_AF-A0A952EA29-F1
#
_entry.id   AF-A0A952EA29-F1
#
_cell.length_a   1.000
_cell.length_b   1.000
_cell.length_c   1.000
_cell.angle_alpha   90.00
_cell.angle_beta   90.00
_cell.angle_gamma   90.00
#
_symmetry.space_group_name_H-M   'P 1'
#
loop_
_entity.id
_entity.type
_entity.pdbx_description
1 polymer ?
#
loop_
_entity_poly.entity_id
_entity_poly.type
_entity_poly.pdbx_seq_one_letter_code
_entity_poly.pdbx_strand_id
1 'polypeptide(L)'
;MGSDSNRALGNYLAEISKYEPLKPQKEIELTQQIKKGDRRASRELIVSNLRFVVSVAKKFQGQGRPLEDLISEGNLGLIKAAERFDETRG
;
A
#
# COMPACT_ATOMS: atom_id res chain seq x y z
N MET A 1 -20.91 -8.93 -16.54
CA MET A 1 -20.38 -7.98 -15.53
C MET A 1 -19.07 -8.43 -14.87
N GLY A 2 -18.68 -9.71 -14.89
CA GLY A 2 -17.43 -10.17 -14.26
C GLY A 2 -16.12 -10.01 -15.07
N SER A 3 -16.15 -9.51 -16.31
CA SER A 3 -14.95 -9.36 -17.16
C SER A 3 -14.11 -8.12 -16.82
N ASP A 4 -14.77 -7.04 -16.43
CA ASP A 4 -14.13 -5.71 -16.38
C ASP A 4 -13.46 -5.48 -15.03
N SER A 5 -14.08 -5.90 -13.92
CA SER A 5 -13.46 -5.87 -12.58
C SER A 5 -12.20 -6.73 -12.51
N ASN A 6 -12.23 -7.93 -13.10
CA ASN A 6 -11.06 -8.82 -13.12
C ASN A 6 -9.91 -8.23 -13.95
N ARG A 7 -10.22 -7.53 -15.06
CA ARG A 7 -9.22 -6.80 -15.85
C ARG A 7 -8.66 -5.60 -15.09
N ALA A 8 -9.50 -4.85 -14.38
CA ALA A 8 -9.08 -3.72 -13.57
C ALA A 8 -8.15 -4.16 -12.42
N LEU A 9 -8.50 -5.24 -11.72
CA LEU A 9 -7.65 -5.84 -10.69
C LEU A 9 -6.32 -6.33 -11.27
N GLY A 10 -6.35 -7.01 -12.42
CA GLY A 10 -5.14 -7.44 -13.13
C GLY A 10 -4.20 -6.29 -13.46
N ASN A 11 -4.74 -5.18 -14.00
CA ASN A 11 -3.97 -3.98 -14.30
C ASN A 11 -3.38 -3.33 -13.03
N TYR A 12 -4.17 -3.26 -11.95
CA TYR A 12 -3.70 -2.77 -10.66
C TYR A 12 -2.53 -3.61 -10.12
N LEU A 13 -2.67 -4.94 -10.14
CA LEU A 13 -1.62 -5.86 -9.67
C LEU A 13 -0.34 -5.74 -10.52
N ALA A 14 -0.49 -5.58 -11.83
CA ALA A 14 0.63 -5.35 -12.75
C ALA A 14 1.32 -4.01 -12.46
N GLU A 15 0.57 -2.95 -12.21
CA GLU A 15 1.12 -1.63 -11.89
C GLU A 15 1.91 -1.65 -10.59
N ILE A 16 1.33 -2.18 -9.50
CA ILE A 16 2.01 -2.17 -8.21
C ILE A 16 3.22 -3.09 -8.15
N SER A 17 3.29 -4.10 -9.02
CA SER A 17 4.44 -5.02 -9.10
C SER A 17 5.73 -4.31 -9.52
N LYS A 18 5.62 -3.14 -10.16
CA LYS A 18 6.76 -2.31 -10.57
C LYS A 18 7.42 -1.59 -9.41
N TYR A 19 6.71 -1.40 -8.29
CA TYR A 19 7.29 -0.79 -7.09
C TYR A 19 8.10 -1.82 -6.31
N GLU A 20 9.35 -1.47 -6.01
CA GLU A 20 10.23 -2.26 -5.18
C GLU A 20 10.04 -1.90 -3.69
N PRO A 21 10.23 -2.88 -2.78
CA PRO A 21 10.32 -2.60 -1.36
C PRO A 21 11.44 -1.60 -1.08
N LEU A 22 11.18 -0.67 -0.15
CA LEU A 22 12.17 0.32 0.23
C LEU A 22 13.27 -0.34 1.06
N LYS A 23 14.50 0.19 0.92
CA LYS A 23 15.58 -0.13 1.86
C LYS A 23 15.31 0.58 3.19
N PRO A 24 15.73 0.00 4.34
CA PRO A 24 15.50 0.62 5.65
C PRO A 24 15.98 2.08 5.74
N GLN A 25 17.15 2.40 5.16
CA GLN A 25 17.65 3.79 5.14
C GLN A 25 16.70 4.74 4.40
N LYS A 26 16.15 4.30 3.28
CA LYS A 26 15.22 5.10 2.47
C LYS A 26 13.88 5.31 3.19
N GLU A 27 13.40 4.32 3.94
CA GLU A 27 12.20 4.47 4.78
C GLU A 27 12.39 5.55 5.85
N ILE A 28 13.56 5.60 6.49
CA ILE A 28 13.91 6.64 7.46
C ILE A 28 13.93 8.02 6.79
N GLU A 29 14.60 8.15 5.64
CA GLU A 29 14.66 9.40 4.87
C GLU A 29 13.26 9.90 4.47
N LEU A 30 12.43 9.03 3.91
CA LEU A 30 11.07 9.37 3.51
C LEU A 30 10.23 9.79 4.70
N THR A 31 10.36 9.10 5.83
CA THR A 31 9.63 9.46 7.04
C THR A 31 10.01 10.86 7.54
N GLN A 32 11.29 11.18 7.57
CA GLN A 32 11.75 12.52 7.95
C GLN A 32 11.21 13.61 7.01
N GLN A 33 11.09 13.32 5.71
CA GLN A 33 10.50 14.24 4.74
C GLN A 33 8.98 14.37 4.92
N ILE A 34 8.28 13.28 5.22
CA ILE A 34 6.84 13.28 5.52
C ILE A 34 6.54 14.17 6.72
N LYS A 35 7.36 14.13 7.78
CA LYS A 35 7.23 15.03 8.94
C LYS A 35 7.36 16.51 8.60
N LYS A 36 8.10 16.84 7.53
CA LYS A 36 8.23 18.20 7.01
C LYS A 36 7.09 18.59 6.06
N GLY A 37 6.10 17.71 5.88
CA GLY A 37 4.95 17.92 5.01
C GLY A 37 5.18 17.49 3.55
N ASP A 38 6.24 16.72 3.25
CA ASP A 38 6.50 16.27 1.88
C ASP A 38 5.51 15.19 1.44
N ARG A 39 4.53 15.61 0.65
CA ARG A 39 3.50 14.73 0.06
C ARG A 39 4.07 13.75 -0.97
N ARG A 40 5.20 14.07 -1.61
CA ARG A 40 5.86 13.15 -2.54
C ARG A 40 6.51 12.00 -1.78
N ALA A 41 7.17 12.31 -0.67
CA ALA A 41 7.73 11.28 0.21
C ALA A 41 6.65 10.36 0.77
N SER A 42 5.50 10.93 1.19
CA SER A 42 4.33 10.14 1.64
C SER A 42 3.82 9.21 0.53
N ARG A 43 3.66 9.75 -0.69
CA ARG A 43 3.25 8.95 -1.84
C ARG A 43 4.23 7.82 -2.13
N GLU A 44 5.54 8.10 -2.14
CA GLU A 44 6.58 7.11 -2.39
C GLU A 44 6.53 5.97 -1.35
N LEU A 45 6.44 6.32 -0.06
CA LEU A 45 6.29 5.36 1.03
C LEU A 45 5.04 4.48 0.83
N ILE A 46 3.90 5.08 0.49
CA ILE A 46 2.64 4.36 0.28
C ILE A 46 2.76 3.39 -0.91
N VAL A 47 3.21 3.86 -2.09
CA VAL A 47 3.22 3.03 -3.31
C VAL A 47 4.18 1.84 -3.19
N SER A 48 5.32 2.02 -2.52
CA SER A 48 6.26 0.93 -2.24
C SER A 48 5.69 -0.16 -1.32
N ASN A 49 4.66 0.17 -0.52
CA ASN A 49 4.02 -0.75 0.42
C ASN A 49 2.74 -1.40 -0.13
N LEU A 50 2.26 -1.05 -1.33
CA LEU A 50 1.02 -1.62 -1.90
C LEU A 50 1.13 -3.14 -2.14
N ARG A 51 2.32 -3.63 -2.51
CA ARG A 51 2.56 -5.08 -2.66
C ARG A 51 2.40 -5.82 -1.34
N PHE A 52 2.81 -5.21 -0.23
CA PHE A 52 2.64 -5.77 1.10
C PHE A 52 1.16 -5.90 1.45
N VAL A 53 0.35 -4.86 1.18
CA VAL A 53 -1.12 -4.90 1.38
C VAL A 53 -1.73 -6.07 0.63
N VAL A 54 -1.39 -6.26 -0.64
CA VAL A 54 -1.91 -7.40 -1.42
C VAL A 54 -1.47 -8.75 -0.83
N SER A 55 -0.21 -8.85 -0.36
CA SER A 55 0.29 -10.09 0.25
C SER A 55 -0.46 -10.44 1.54
N VAL A 56 -0.85 -9.43 2.34
CA VAL A 56 -1.67 -9.59 3.54
C VAL A 56 -3.11 -9.93 3.15
N ALA A 57 -3.73 -9.18 2.24
CA ALA A 57 -5.11 -9.41 1.80
C ALA A 57 -5.33 -10.82 1.26
N LYS A 58 -4.37 -11.38 0.50
CA LYS A 58 -4.42 -12.76 0.01
C LYS A 58 -4.53 -13.81 1.12
N LYS A 59 -3.99 -13.55 2.32
CA LYS A 59 -4.11 -14.46 3.47
C LYS A 59 -5.54 -14.55 4.03
N PHE A 60 -6.37 -13.55 3.77
CA PHE A 60 -7.76 -13.47 4.22
C PHE A 60 -8.75 -13.85 3.12
N GLN A 61 -8.27 -14.25 1.94
CA GLN A 61 -9.12 -14.69 0.84
C GLN A 61 -9.90 -15.96 1.24
N GLY A 62 -11.14 -16.09 0.76
CA GLY A 62 -12.00 -17.24 1.05
C GLY A 62 -12.80 -17.13 2.35
N GLN A 63 -12.66 -16.02 3.09
CA GLN A 63 -13.42 -15.74 4.32
C GLN A 63 -14.71 -14.93 4.08
N GLY A 64 -15.32 -15.09 2.90
CA GLY A 64 -16.60 -14.43 2.55
C GLY A 64 -16.50 -12.97 2.08
N ARG A 65 -15.29 -12.41 1.93
CA ARG A 65 -15.07 -11.10 1.29
C ARG A 65 -14.30 -11.24 -0.03
N PRO A 66 -14.70 -10.51 -1.10
CA PRO A 66 -13.91 -10.41 -2.32
C PRO A 66 -12.49 -9.89 -2.06
N LEU A 67 -11.51 -10.38 -2.82
CA LEU A 67 -10.12 -9.93 -2.70
C LEU A 67 -9.99 -8.42 -2.98
N GLU A 68 -10.78 -7.89 -3.92
CA GLU A 68 -10.81 -6.48 -4.28
C GLU A 68 -11.16 -5.58 -3.09
N ASP A 69 -12.14 -6.01 -2.28
CA ASP A 69 -12.57 -5.28 -1.09
C ASP A 69 -11.48 -5.32 -0.01
N LEU A 70 -10.88 -6.49 0.22
CA LEU A 70 -9.77 -6.65 1.18
C LEU A 70 -8.56 -5.77 0.81
N ILE A 71 -8.23 -5.70 -0.48
CA ILE A 71 -7.16 -4.83 -0.97
C ILE A 71 -7.53 -3.35 -0.78
N SER A 72 -8.77 -2.97 -1.11
CA SER A 72 -9.23 -1.59 -0.99
C SER A 72 -9.22 -1.11 0.47
N GLU A 73 -9.72 -1.93 1.39
CA GLU A 73 -9.67 -1.67 2.84
C GLU A 73 -8.23 -1.59 3.35
N GLY A 74 -7.38 -2.53 2.93
CA GLY A 74 -5.96 -2.54 3.30
C GLY A 74 -5.20 -1.31 2.80
N ASN A 75 -5.46 -0.86 1.57
CA ASN A 75 -4.87 0.35 1.00
C ASN A 75 -5.30 1.60 1.76
N LEU A 76 -6.59 1.69 2.12
CA LEU A 76 -7.10 2.79 2.95
C LEU A 76 -6.44 2.79 4.34
N GLY A 77 -6.26 1.60 4.93
CA GLY A 77 -5.53 1.43 6.19
C GLY A 77 -4.08 1.91 6.08
N LEU A 78 -3.38 1.55 5.01
CA LEU A 78 -2.01 1.97 4.73
C LEU A 78 -1.90 3.50 4.60
N ILE A 79 -2.78 4.14 3.84
CA ILE A 79 -2.79 5.61 3.69
C ILE A 79 -2.99 6.29 5.05
N LYS A 80 -3.97 5.84 5.83
CA LYS A 80 -4.22 6.39 7.18
C LYS A 80 -3.06 6.15 8.13
N ALA A 81 -2.37 5.01 8.01
CA ALA A 81 -1.18 4.72 8.81
C ALA A 81 -0.03 5.65 8.43
N ALA A 82 0.20 5.88 7.13
CA ALA A 82 1.24 6.79 6.63
C ALA A 82 1.01 8.24 7.05
N GLU A 83 -0.26 8.70 7.13
CA GLU A 83 -0.61 10.03 7.63
C GLU A 83 -0.36 10.19 9.14
N ARG A 84 -0.42 9.09 9.91
CA ARG A 84 -0.27 9.07 11.37
C ARG A 84 1.08 8.55 11.83
N PHE A 85 1.98 8.24 10.89
CA PHE A 85 3.23 7.57 11.19
C PHE A 85 4.17 8.51 11.98
N ASP A 86 4.64 8.02 13.13
CA ASP A 86 5.61 8.69 13.97
C ASP A 86 6.73 7.71 14.32
N GLU A 87 7.89 7.86 13.67
CA GLU A 87 9.07 7.02 13.87
C GLU A 87 9.72 7.15 15.24
N THR A 88 9.28 8.10 16.08
CA THR A 88 9.77 8.21 17.48
C THR A 88 9.03 7.28 18.44
N ARG A 89 8.01 6.57 17.96
CA ARG A 89 7.20 5.60 18.73
C ARG A 89 7.53 4.13 18.43
N GLY A 90 8.66 3.87 17.75
CA GLY A 90 9.19 2.54 17.46
C GLY A 90 10.39 2.20 18.32
#